data_AF-A0A1I1D609-F1
#
_entry.id   AF-A0A1I1D609-F1
#
_cell.length_a   1.000
_cell.length_b   1.000
_cell.length_c   1.000
_cell.angle_alpha   90.00
_cell.angle_beta   90.00
_cell.angle_gamma   90.00
#
_symmetry.space_group_name_H-M   'P 1'
#
loop_
_entity.id
_entity.type
_entity.pdbx_description
1 polymer ?
#
loop_
_entity_poly.entity_id
_entity_poly.type
_entity_poly.pdbx_seq_one_letter_code
_entity_poly.pdbx_strand_id
1 'polypeptide(L)'
;MKKFTKKLIALAFVLILSLGVFPSKADAVDYNYSYNIASFNQNTWVNAQKQSYTRSGKSCTYNYCLYEIIVPESGYIKIDSKNQNSQLRIYQSLNKSGKIGINTVVNNCKGASTYYAVLPKGTYYIFNNDSINDTQIRWKFVKTQAPFNYSKGRATELAAGKKEVINYSYDDEFDRWYKIKLTKNKTLSLDVKVLDDNNCSMLFDMRDSRGKTVKTQAVTKSGSSKLVRTDKLTKGTYYVRFYPREVLFQSKYSKGRLGTFSWK
;
A
#
# COMPACT_ATOMS: atom_id res chain seq x y z
N MET A 1 70.55 -7.80 29.90
CA MET A 1 69.25 -7.14 30.18
C MET A 1 68.26 -7.13 29.01
N LYS A 2 68.65 -6.86 27.75
CA LYS A 2 67.71 -6.72 26.61
C LYS A 2 66.77 -7.91 26.32
N LYS A 3 67.18 -9.16 26.58
CA LYS A 3 66.33 -10.36 26.38
C LYS A 3 65.23 -10.50 27.44
N PHE A 4 65.48 -10.09 28.68
CA PHE A 4 64.53 -10.23 29.77
C PHE A 4 63.38 -9.23 29.64
N THR A 5 63.69 -7.98 29.30
CA THR A 5 62.69 -6.92 29.07
C THR A 5 61.76 -7.25 27.91
N LYS A 6 62.28 -7.82 26.81
CA LYS A 6 61.45 -8.28 25.68
C LYS A 6 60.49 -9.41 26.08
N LYS A 7 60.94 -10.35 26.91
CA LYS A 7 60.07 -11.42 27.44
C LYS A 7 58.99 -10.86 28.37
N LEU A 8 59.32 -9.88 29.20
CA LEU A 8 58.38 -9.27 30.13
C LEU A 8 57.30 -8.45 29.39
N ILE A 9 57.68 -7.71 28.34
CA ILE A 9 56.75 -6.98 27.48
C ILE A 9 55.85 -7.94 26.70
N ALA A 10 56.40 -9.04 26.17
CA ALA A 10 55.60 -10.07 25.50
C ALA A 10 54.60 -10.73 26.47
N LEU A 11 55.04 -11.02 27.70
CA LEU A 11 54.16 -11.57 28.74
C LEU A 11 53.05 -10.58 29.10
N ALA A 12 53.37 -9.30 29.25
CA ALA A 12 52.38 -8.25 29.52
C ALA A 12 51.39 -8.09 28.36
N PHE A 13 51.84 -8.20 27.10
CA PHE A 13 50.96 -8.15 25.93
C PHE A 13 50.02 -9.36 25.86
N VAL A 14 50.52 -10.56 26.17
CA VAL A 14 49.69 -11.76 26.29
C VAL A 14 48.71 -11.63 27.45
N LEU A 15 49.14 -11.06 28.59
CA LEU A 15 48.26 -10.82 29.72
C LEU A 15 47.15 -9.83 29.38
N ILE A 16 47.48 -8.71 28.72
CA ILE A 16 46.53 -7.68 28.29
C ILE A 16 45.56 -8.23 27.23
N LEU A 17 46.03 -9.08 26.30
CA LEU A 17 45.17 -9.76 25.31
C LEU A 17 44.29 -10.83 25.96
N SER A 18 44.77 -11.52 27.01
CA SER A 18 44.00 -12.53 27.77
C SER A 18 43.01 -11.92 28.76
N LEU A 19 43.32 -10.72 29.26
CA LEU A 19 42.39 -9.82 29.97
C LEU A 19 41.54 -9.00 29.00
N GLY A 20 41.70 -9.24 27.69
CA GLY A 20 40.90 -8.67 26.63
C GLY A 20 39.46 -8.78 27.05
N VAL A 21 38.82 -7.63 27.15
CA VAL A 21 37.41 -7.46 27.44
C VAL A 21 36.66 -8.29 26.40
N PHE A 22 36.42 -9.57 26.71
CA PHE A 22 35.55 -10.40 25.90
C PHE A 22 34.25 -9.61 25.85
N PRO A 23 33.78 -9.20 24.66
CA PRO A 23 32.48 -8.55 24.58
C PRO A 23 31.54 -9.50 25.32
N SER A 24 30.92 -9.00 26.40
CA SER A 24 29.98 -9.79 27.18
C SER A 24 29.07 -10.46 26.16
N LYS A 25 29.06 -11.80 26.14
CA LYS A 25 28.23 -12.55 25.18
C LYS A 25 26.87 -11.91 25.28
N ALA A 26 26.45 -11.23 24.21
CA ALA A 26 25.18 -10.54 24.20
C ALA A 26 24.15 -11.62 24.45
N ASP A 27 23.59 -11.61 25.66
CA ASP A 27 22.65 -12.62 26.06
C ASP A 27 21.48 -12.60 25.07
N ALA A 28 21.17 -13.76 24.49
CA ALA A 28 20.05 -13.86 23.56
C ALA A 28 18.78 -13.41 24.29
N VAL A 29 18.08 -12.45 23.68
CA VAL A 29 16.74 -12.03 24.14
C VAL A 29 15.75 -13.06 23.62
N ASP A 30 14.97 -13.64 24.54
CA ASP A 30 13.90 -14.57 24.18
C ASP A 30 12.68 -13.77 23.71
N TYR A 31 12.25 -14.03 22.48
CA TYR A 31 11.09 -13.36 21.88
C TYR A 31 9.89 -14.30 21.85
N ASN A 32 8.83 -13.91 22.56
CA ASN A 32 7.55 -14.61 22.58
C ASN A 32 6.49 -13.80 21.85
N TYR A 33 5.64 -14.48 21.09
CA TYR A 33 4.59 -13.86 20.28
C TYR A 33 3.23 -14.48 20.63
N SER A 34 2.25 -13.64 20.97
CA SER A 34 0.87 -14.03 21.28
C SER A 34 -0.11 -13.34 20.34
N TYR A 35 -1.14 -14.07 19.90
CA TYR A 35 -2.12 -13.58 18.93
C TYR A 35 -3.53 -13.73 19.47
N ASN A 36 -4.28 -12.63 19.45
CA ASN A 36 -5.71 -12.61 19.58
C ASN A 36 -6.31 -12.30 18.20
N ILE A 37 -6.99 -13.26 17.59
CA ILE A 37 -7.59 -13.13 16.26
C ILE A 37 -9.11 -13.04 16.42
N ALA A 38 -9.69 -11.92 16.01
CA ALA A 38 -11.13 -11.73 15.99
C ALA A 38 -11.64 -11.60 14.56
N SER A 39 -12.74 -12.28 14.24
CA SER A 39 -13.44 -12.07 12.95
C SER A 39 -13.99 -10.65 12.87
N PHE A 40 -13.76 -9.99 11.74
CA PHE A 40 -14.14 -8.60 11.53
C PHE A 40 -15.12 -8.47 10.36
N ASN A 41 -16.40 -8.31 10.70
CA ASN A 41 -17.48 -8.20 9.72
C ASN A 41 -17.45 -6.88 8.95
N GLN A 42 -17.78 -6.92 7.66
CA GLN A 42 -17.87 -5.73 6.81
C GLN A 42 -18.87 -4.71 7.37
N ASN A 43 -18.56 -3.43 7.15
CA ASN A 43 -19.37 -2.27 7.53
C ASN A 43 -19.64 -2.12 9.05
N THR A 44 -18.98 -2.91 9.90
CA THR A 44 -19.05 -2.77 11.36
C THR A 44 -17.90 -1.92 11.89
N TRP A 45 -18.15 -1.12 12.93
CA TRP A 45 -17.08 -0.44 13.66
C TRP A 45 -16.55 -1.37 14.75
N VAL A 46 -15.23 -1.53 14.80
CA VAL A 46 -14.54 -2.22 15.90
C VAL A 46 -13.48 -1.32 16.50
N ASN A 47 -13.20 -1.49 17.78
CA ASN A 47 -12.06 -0.84 18.42
C ASN A 47 -10.80 -1.69 18.22
N ALA A 48 -9.95 -1.30 17.28
CA ALA A 48 -8.70 -1.98 16.98
C ALA A 48 -7.65 -1.71 18.06
N GLN A 49 -7.39 -2.71 18.89
CA GLN A 49 -6.46 -2.62 20.00
C GLN A 49 -5.03 -2.48 19.49
N LYS A 50 -4.27 -1.55 20.08
CA LYS A 50 -2.85 -1.39 19.76
C LYS A 50 -2.05 -2.63 20.17
N GLN A 51 -0.93 -2.86 19.50
CA GLN A 51 0.05 -3.84 19.97
C GLN A 51 0.49 -3.50 21.40
N SER A 52 0.53 -4.51 22.28
CA SER A 52 1.20 -4.37 23.57
C SER A 52 2.43 -5.25 23.61
N TYR A 53 3.40 -4.87 24.45
CA TYR A 53 4.54 -5.71 24.74
C TYR A 53 4.85 -5.67 26.24
N THR A 54 5.39 -6.77 26.75
CA THR A 54 5.83 -6.90 28.13
C THR A 54 7.25 -7.44 28.13
N ARG A 55 8.13 -6.85 28.94
CA ARG A 55 9.50 -7.32 29.13
C ARG A 55 9.69 -7.80 30.55
N SER A 56 10.15 -9.04 30.72
CA SER A 56 10.50 -9.62 32.01
C SER A 56 11.91 -10.23 31.91
N GLY A 57 12.90 -9.55 32.48
CA GLY A 57 14.31 -9.90 32.33
C GLY A 57 14.76 -9.91 30.85
N LYS A 58 15.18 -11.08 30.38
CA LYS A 58 15.62 -11.34 29.00
C LYS A 58 14.48 -11.76 28.06
N SER A 59 13.26 -11.89 28.55
CA SER A 59 12.10 -12.27 27.76
C SER A 59 11.27 -11.06 27.36
N CYS A 60 10.93 -10.97 26.07
CA CYS A 60 10.05 -9.97 25.49
C CYS A 60 8.82 -10.68 24.88
N THR A 61 7.64 -10.40 25.41
CA THR A 61 6.38 -10.92 24.88
C THR A 61 5.64 -9.82 24.13
N TYR A 62 5.29 -10.08 22.87
CA TYR A 62 4.47 -9.21 22.05
C TYR A 62 3.06 -9.78 21.92
N ASN A 63 2.04 -8.97 22.21
CA ASN A 63 0.63 -9.36 22.05
C ASN A 63 0.02 -8.61 20.87
N TYR A 64 -0.40 -9.36 19.87
CA TYR A 64 -0.99 -8.88 18.63
C TYR A 64 -2.50 -9.07 18.67
N CYS A 65 -3.25 -7.99 18.43
CA CYS A 65 -4.70 -8.06 18.19
C CYS A 65 -4.95 -7.92 16.69
N LEU A 66 -5.41 -9.00 16.08
CA LEU A 66 -5.61 -9.14 14.65
C LEU A 66 -7.10 -9.21 14.33
N TYR A 67 -7.51 -8.45 13.32
CA TYR A 67 -8.89 -8.39 12.85
C TYR A 67 -8.96 -9.08 11.50
N GLU A 68 -9.47 -10.31 11.50
CA GLU A 68 -9.56 -11.16 10.32
C GLU A 68 -10.68 -10.68 9.39
N ILE A 69 -10.34 -10.42 8.14
CA ILE A 69 -11.27 -10.08 7.07
C ILE A 69 -11.20 -11.13 5.97
N ILE A 70 -12.35 -11.44 5.38
CA ILE A 70 -12.46 -12.37 4.24
C ILE A 70 -12.79 -11.57 2.99
N VAL A 71 -11.86 -11.55 2.03
CA VAL A 71 -12.05 -10.97 0.71
C VAL A 71 -12.57 -12.08 -0.21
N PRO A 72 -13.86 -12.04 -0.63
CA PRO A 72 -14.50 -13.19 -1.28
C PRO A 72 -14.04 -13.42 -2.72
N GLU A 73 -13.54 -12.37 -3.38
CA GLU A 73 -13.06 -12.36 -4.76
C GLU A 73 -12.12 -11.17 -4.98
N SER A 74 -11.49 -11.08 -6.16
CA SER A 74 -10.63 -9.93 -6.49
C SER A 74 -11.41 -8.61 -6.48
N GLY A 75 -10.85 -7.63 -5.80
CA GLY A 75 -11.48 -6.33 -5.63
C GLY A 75 -10.58 -5.38 -4.87
N TYR A 76 -11.18 -4.36 -4.26
CA TYR A 76 -10.48 -3.53 -3.30
C TYR A 76 -11.25 -3.44 -1.99
N ILE A 77 -10.52 -3.23 -0.91
CA ILE A 77 -11.09 -2.86 0.37
C ILE A 77 -10.91 -1.38 0.63
N LYS A 78 -11.85 -0.82 1.38
CA LYS A 78 -11.78 0.52 1.97
C LYS A 78 -11.79 0.34 3.48
N ILE A 79 -10.80 0.90 4.17
CA ILE A 79 -10.75 0.96 5.63
C ILE A 79 -10.94 2.40 6.05
N ASP A 80 -12.00 2.70 6.78
CA ASP A 80 -12.21 3.97 7.44
C ASP A 80 -11.65 3.89 8.87
N SER A 81 -10.91 4.90 9.30
CA SER A 81 -10.46 5.08 10.68
C SER A 81 -10.96 6.42 11.21
N LYS A 82 -11.45 6.44 12.45
CA LYS A 82 -11.78 7.70 13.13
C LYS A 82 -10.54 8.46 13.61
N ASN A 83 -9.35 7.85 13.56
CA ASN A 83 -8.10 8.47 13.96
C ASN A 83 -7.16 8.61 12.74
N GLN A 84 -6.89 9.85 12.33
CA GLN A 84 -6.00 10.15 11.21
C GLN A 84 -4.53 9.76 11.48
N ASN A 85 -4.16 9.57 12.75
CA ASN A 85 -2.83 9.12 13.16
C ASN A 85 -2.75 7.60 13.37
N SER A 86 -3.77 6.86 12.94
CA SER A 86 -3.73 5.40 12.96
C SER A 86 -2.58 4.89 12.09
N GLN A 87 -1.89 3.86 12.58
CA GLN A 87 -0.84 3.15 11.86
C GLN A 87 -1.25 1.69 11.70
N LEU A 88 -2.25 1.49 10.83
CA LEU A 88 -2.76 0.16 10.54
C LEU A 88 -1.87 -0.54 9.52
N ARG A 89 -1.85 -1.87 9.57
CA ARG A 89 -1.20 -2.72 8.59
C ARG A 89 -2.14 -3.83 8.16
N ILE A 90 -2.05 -4.24 6.91
CA ILE A 90 -2.79 -5.38 6.36
C ILE A 90 -1.81 -6.51 6.06
N TYR A 91 -2.11 -7.71 6.51
CA TYR A 91 -1.31 -8.92 6.29
C TYR A 91 -2.10 -10.00 5.55
N GLN A 92 -1.45 -10.75 4.67
CA GLN A 92 -2.08 -11.84 3.90
C GLN A 92 -2.00 -13.21 4.59
N SER A 93 -1.09 -13.39 5.55
CA SER A 93 -0.95 -14.66 6.28
C SER A 93 -0.14 -14.48 7.57
N LEU A 94 -0.46 -15.29 8.57
CA LEU A 94 0.42 -15.60 9.70
C LEU A 94 1.31 -16.77 9.29
N ASN A 95 2.62 -16.67 9.49
CA ASN A 95 3.52 -17.76 9.14
C ASN A 95 3.41 -18.91 10.16
N LYS A 96 3.85 -20.13 9.78
CA LYS A 96 3.82 -21.30 10.68
C LYS A 96 4.64 -21.12 11.96
N SER A 97 5.65 -20.25 11.96
CA SER A 97 6.44 -19.94 13.15
C SER A 97 5.70 -19.06 14.17
N GLY A 98 4.46 -18.65 13.89
CA GLY A 98 3.73 -17.74 14.78
C GLY A 98 4.43 -16.39 14.89
N LYS A 99 5.08 -15.90 13.85
CA LYS A 99 5.67 -14.56 13.78
C LYS A 99 5.01 -13.80 12.64
N ILE A 100 4.52 -12.60 12.87
CA ILE A 100 4.13 -11.73 11.76
C ILE A 100 5.41 -11.38 10.99
N GLY A 101 5.56 -11.97 9.80
CA GLY A 101 6.67 -11.66 8.92
C GLY A 101 6.55 -10.24 8.40
N ILE A 102 7.58 -9.41 8.59
CA ILE A 102 7.64 -8.06 7.99
C ILE A 102 7.45 -8.06 6.47
N ASN A 103 7.72 -9.20 5.81
CA ASN A 103 7.56 -9.39 4.37
C ASN A 103 6.12 -9.77 3.94
N THR A 104 5.18 -9.95 4.88
CA THR A 104 3.78 -10.27 4.56
C THR A 104 2.85 -9.05 4.64
N VAL A 105 3.41 -7.86 4.88
CA VAL A 105 2.66 -6.59 4.82
C VAL A 105 2.23 -6.32 3.39
N VAL A 106 0.92 -6.24 3.19
CA VAL A 106 0.30 -5.91 1.90
C VAL A 106 0.08 -4.40 1.77
N ASN A 107 -0.20 -3.72 2.88
CA ASN A 107 -0.42 -2.28 2.89
C ASN A 107 -0.04 -1.66 4.24
N ASN A 108 0.56 -0.47 4.19
CA ASN A 108 0.84 0.38 5.34
C ASN A 108 -0.13 1.57 5.32
N CYS A 109 -1.12 1.52 6.19
CA CYS A 109 -2.15 2.52 6.31
C CYS A 109 -1.73 3.54 7.38
N LYS A 110 -1.08 4.64 6.96
CA LYS A 110 -0.57 5.68 7.87
C LYS A 110 -1.03 7.08 7.45
N GLY A 111 -1.42 7.90 8.41
CA GLY A 111 -1.61 9.34 8.19
C GLY A 111 -2.88 9.72 7.42
N ALA A 112 -3.90 8.86 7.39
CA ALA A 112 -5.18 9.15 6.75
C ALA A 112 -6.38 8.61 7.56
N SER A 113 -7.56 9.18 7.34
CA SER A 113 -8.83 8.64 7.88
C SER A 113 -9.43 7.55 6.99
N THR A 114 -8.92 7.37 5.78
CA THR A 114 -9.41 6.36 4.85
C THR A 114 -8.24 5.77 4.06
N TYR A 115 -8.21 4.45 4.01
CA TYR A 115 -7.19 3.66 3.35
C TYR A 115 -7.82 2.75 2.31
N TYR A 116 -7.08 2.48 1.24
CA TYR A 116 -7.52 1.59 0.17
C TYR A 116 -6.45 0.55 -0.15
N ALA A 117 -6.87 -0.68 -0.38
CA ALA A 117 -5.98 -1.75 -0.83
C ALA A 117 -6.69 -2.61 -1.88
N VAL A 118 -6.04 -2.81 -3.03
CA VAL A 118 -6.47 -3.80 -4.03
C VAL A 118 -5.96 -5.16 -3.59
N LEU A 119 -6.87 -6.13 -3.42
CA LEU A 119 -6.57 -7.43 -2.84
C LEU A 119 -7.21 -8.55 -3.69
N PRO A 120 -6.48 -9.63 -3.99
CA PRO A 120 -7.10 -10.86 -4.51
C PRO A 120 -7.95 -11.54 -3.44
N LYS A 121 -8.76 -12.52 -3.86
CA LYS A 121 -9.49 -13.42 -2.95
C LYS A 121 -8.56 -13.98 -1.88
N GLY A 122 -8.98 -13.94 -0.62
CA GLY A 122 -8.22 -14.52 0.47
C GLY A 122 -8.62 -14.00 1.85
N THR A 123 -7.93 -14.53 2.86
CA THR A 123 -8.04 -14.08 4.25
C THR A 123 -6.93 -13.08 4.52
N TYR A 124 -7.27 -11.98 5.19
CA TYR A 124 -6.31 -10.95 5.57
C TYR A 124 -6.51 -10.54 7.02
N TYR A 125 -5.49 -9.95 7.60
CA TYR A 125 -5.51 -9.49 9.00
C TYR A 125 -5.18 -8.01 9.04
N ILE A 126 -6.09 -7.21 9.56
CA ILE A 126 -5.84 -5.81 9.89
C ILE A 126 -5.24 -5.77 11.29
N PHE A 127 -4.17 -5.01 11.45
CA PHE A 127 -3.41 -4.91 12.69
C PHE A 127 -3.07 -3.47 13.01
N ASN A 128 -3.37 -3.04 14.24
CA ASN A 128 -3.00 -1.72 14.76
C ASN A 128 -1.61 -1.74 15.43
N ASN A 129 -0.56 -1.80 14.61
CA ASN A 129 0.79 -2.08 15.12
C ASN A 129 1.42 -0.91 15.86
N ASP A 130 1.47 0.24 15.19
CA ASP A 130 2.36 1.34 15.56
C ASP A 130 1.57 2.56 16.06
N SER A 131 0.26 2.41 16.32
CA SER A 131 -0.53 3.52 16.85
C SER A 131 -0.24 3.72 18.33
N ILE A 132 -0.23 4.98 18.74
CA ILE A 132 -0.10 5.37 20.15
C ILE A 132 -1.28 4.85 20.97
N ASN A 133 -2.47 4.84 20.36
CA ASN A 133 -3.75 4.48 20.98
C ASN A 133 -4.48 3.43 20.15
N ASP A 134 -5.47 2.80 20.80
CA ASP A 134 -6.51 2.06 20.10
C ASP A 134 -7.21 2.96 19.08
N THR A 135 -7.77 2.33 18.04
CA THR A 135 -8.41 3.08 16.95
C THR A 135 -9.69 2.42 16.48
N GLN A 136 -10.76 3.20 16.36
CA GLN A 136 -11.99 2.71 15.77
C GLN A 136 -11.83 2.60 14.25
N ILE A 137 -12.04 1.40 13.73
CA ILE A 137 -11.94 1.09 12.30
C ILE A 137 -13.21 0.43 11.79
N ARG A 138 -13.50 0.66 10.52
CA ARG A 138 -14.55 -0.02 9.76
C ARG A 138 -14.01 -0.34 8.38
N TRP A 139 -14.28 -1.54 7.88
CA TRP A 139 -13.87 -1.89 6.53
C TRP A 139 -15.07 -2.23 5.63
N LYS A 140 -14.86 -2.14 4.33
CA LYS A 140 -15.82 -2.55 3.30
C LYS A 140 -15.07 -3.17 2.13
N PHE A 141 -15.61 -4.26 1.58
CA PHE A 141 -15.17 -4.79 0.30
C PHE A 141 -15.96 -4.18 -0.85
N VAL A 142 -15.28 -3.92 -1.96
CA VAL A 142 -15.89 -3.55 -3.24
C VAL A 142 -15.35 -4.48 -4.32
N LYS A 143 -16.26 -5.28 -4.88
CA LYS A 143 -15.98 -6.13 -6.03
C LYS A 143 -15.56 -5.26 -7.21
N THR A 144 -14.49 -5.66 -7.89
CA THR A 144 -14.11 -5.09 -9.18
C THR A 144 -14.46 -6.09 -10.25
N GLN A 145 -15.28 -5.67 -11.22
CA GLN A 145 -15.54 -6.50 -12.38
C GLN A 145 -14.32 -6.48 -13.31
N ALA A 146 -14.14 -7.56 -14.06
CA ALA A 146 -13.15 -7.59 -15.13
C ALA A 146 -13.47 -6.44 -16.12
N PRO A 147 -12.47 -5.62 -16.45
CA PRO A 147 -12.65 -4.45 -17.31
C PRO A 147 -13.00 -4.89 -18.74
N PHE A 148 -14.12 -4.43 -19.27
CA PHE A 148 -14.43 -4.63 -20.69
C PHE A 148 -13.75 -3.59 -21.60
N ASN A 149 -13.26 -2.49 -21.00
CA ASN A 149 -12.72 -1.32 -21.68
C ASN A 149 -11.20 -1.35 -21.87
N TYR A 150 -10.65 -2.52 -22.14
CA TYR A 150 -9.20 -2.76 -22.25
C TYR A 150 -8.56 -2.26 -23.56
N SER A 151 -9.35 -1.71 -24.49
CA SER A 151 -8.85 -1.18 -25.77
C SER A 151 -9.65 0.05 -26.20
N LYS A 152 -9.07 0.86 -27.08
CA LYS A 152 -9.73 2.06 -27.65
C LYS A 152 -11.10 1.73 -28.28
N GLY A 153 -11.21 0.60 -28.97
CA GLY A 153 -12.46 0.15 -29.62
C GLY A 153 -13.54 -0.26 -28.63
N ARG A 154 -13.17 -0.60 -27.39
CA ARG A 154 -14.10 -0.95 -26.30
C ARG A 154 -14.20 0.14 -25.23
N ALA A 155 -13.77 1.37 -25.54
CA ALA A 155 -13.74 2.45 -24.57
C ALA A 155 -15.13 2.74 -24.00
N THR A 156 -15.23 2.82 -22.67
CA THR A 156 -16.47 3.16 -21.98
C THR A 156 -16.78 4.64 -22.14
N GLU A 157 -17.99 5.00 -22.57
CA GLU A 157 -18.41 6.39 -22.59
C GLU A 157 -18.56 6.93 -21.17
N LEU A 158 -17.85 8.02 -20.86
CA LEU A 158 -17.94 8.69 -19.56
C LEU A 158 -18.61 10.05 -19.72
N ALA A 159 -19.73 10.24 -19.04
CA ALA A 159 -20.43 11.53 -18.98
C ALA A 159 -19.64 12.58 -18.19
N ALA A 160 -19.83 13.86 -18.51
CA ALA A 160 -19.22 14.95 -17.78
C ALA A 160 -19.66 14.93 -16.30
N GLY A 161 -18.73 15.20 -15.39
CA GLY A 161 -18.94 15.16 -13.94
C GLY A 161 -19.04 13.75 -13.34
N LYS A 162 -19.26 12.71 -14.15
CA LYS A 162 -19.29 11.33 -13.65
C LYS A 162 -17.90 10.95 -13.17
N LYS A 163 -17.85 10.48 -11.92
CA LYS A 163 -16.64 9.90 -11.32
C LYS A 163 -16.59 8.41 -11.61
N GLU A 164 -15.44 7.96 -12.06
CA GLU A 164 -15.13 6.56 -12.34
C GLU A 164 -14.02 6.08 -11.43
N VAL A 165 -14.07 4.81 -11.02
CA VAL A 165 -13.01 4.14 -10.26
C VAL A 165 -12.12 3.40 -11.24
N ILE A 166 -10.82 3.69 -11.19
CA ILE A 166 -9.80 3.00 -11.96
C ILE A 166 -9.13 2.00 -11.02
N ASN A 167 -9.22 0.72 -11.36
CA ASN A 167 -8.62 -0.37 -10.60
C ASN A 167 -7.76 -1.26 -11.50
N TYR A 168 -6.57 -1.62 -11.01
CA TYR A 168 -5.72 -2.66 -11.57
C TYR A 168 -5.37 -3.66 -10.47
N SER A 169 -5.68 -4.93 -10.65
CA SER A 169 -5.18 -6.01 -9.79
C SER A 169 -3.82 -6.51 -10.27
N TYR A 170 -3.13 -7.29 -9.44
CA TYR A 170 -1.85 -7.91 -9.80
C TYR A 170 -1.90 -8.70 -11.12
N ASP A 171 -3.01 -9.42 -11.38
CA ASP A 171 -3.18 -10.22 -12.60
C ASP A 171 -3.88 -9.44 -13.75
N ASP A 172 -4.04 -8.12 -13.61
CA ASP A 172 -4.77 -7.29 -14.58
C ASP A 172 -3.94 -6.09 -15.01
N GLU A 173 -3.18 -6.32 -16.09
CA GLU A 173 -2.28 -5.34 -16.69
C GLU A 173 -2.92 -4.55 -17.83
N PHE A 174 -4.19 -4.82 -18.15
CA PHE A 174 -4.83 -4.21 -19.30
C PHE A 174 -5.05 -2.72 -19.08
N ASP A 175 -5.00 -1.91 -20.14
CA ASP A 175 -5.35 -0.50 -20.06
C ASP A 175 -6.81 -0.30 -19.60
N ARG A 176 -7.17 0.94 -19.23
CA ARG A 176 -8.56 1.38 -19.14
C ARG A 176 -8.81 2.52 -20.10
N TRP A 177 -9.68 2.28 -21.07
CA TRP A 177 -10.04 3.26 -22.09
C TRP A 177 -11.41 3.86 -21.79
N TYR A 178 -11.48 5.19 -21.82
CA TYR A 178 -12.70 5.95 -21.68
C TYR A 178 -12.89 6.86 -22.88
N LYS A 179 -14.13 7.02 -23.31
CA LYS A 179 -14.52 7.88 -24.43
C LYS A 179 -15.26 9.10 -23.89
N ILE A 180 -14.83 10.28 -24.35
CA ILE A 180 -15.40 11.58 -24.01
C ILE A 180 -15.93 12.22 -25.28
N LYS A 181 -17.19 12.65 -25.27
CA LYS A 181 -17.82 13.40 -26.36
C LYS A 181 -17.90 14.88 -25.99
N LEU A 182 -17.23 15.72 -26.77
CA LEU A 182 -17.34 17.17 -26.68
C LEU A 182 -18.36 17.68 -27.70
N THR A 183 -19.42 18.31 -27.21
CA THR A 183 -20.48 18.89 -28.04
C THR A 183 -20.14 20.30 -28.54
N LYS A 184 -19.19 20.99 -27.91
CA LYS A 184 -18.72 22.33 -28.26
C LYS A 184 -17.22 22.46 -28.05
N ASN A 185 -16.62 23.47 -28.69
CA ASN A 185 -15.19 23.76 -28.51
C ASN A 185 -14.94 24.28 -27.09
N LYS A 186 -14.14 23.57 -26.30
CA LYS A 186 -13.83 23.96 -24.91
C LYS A 186 -12.50 23.38 -24.43
N THR A 187 -11.93 24.01 -23.42
CA THR A 187 -10.90 23.38 -22.58
C THR A 187 -11.55 22.28 -21.75
N LEU A 188 -10.93 21.10 -21.75
CA LEU A 188 -11.34 19.99 -20.91
C LEU A 188 -10.50 19.99 -19.63
N SER A 189 -11.14 19.73 -18.49
CA SER A 189 -10.46 19.51 -17.22
C SER A 189 -10.68 18.07 -16.74
N LEU A 190 -9.60 17.35 -16.45
CA LEU A 190 -9.59 16.01 -15.86
C LEU A 190 -9.23 16.14 -14.38
N ASP A 191 -10.07 15.63 -13.49
CA ASP A 191 -9.72 15.48 -12.07
C ASP A 191 -9.35 14.02 -11.83
N VAL A 192 -8.10 13.79 -11.45
CA VAL A 192 -7.52 12.45 -11.30
C VAL A 192 -6.95 12.33 -9.90
N LYS A 193 -7.36 11.29 -9.16
CA LYS A 193 -6.93 11.05 -7.78
C LYS A 193 -6.37 9.64 -7.62
N VAL A 194 -5.22 9.52 -6.97
CA VAL A 194 -4.66 8.24 -6.51
C VAL A 194 -5.25 7.95 -5.12
N LEU A 195 -5.78 6.76 -4.92
CA LEU A 195 -6.43 6.37 -3.66
C LEU A 195 -5.57 5.45 -2.80
N ASP A 196 -4.61 4.74 -3.37
CA ASP A 196 -3.80 3.74 -2.68
C ASP A 196 -2.45 4.28 -2.18
N ASP A 197 -1.96 3.71 -1.07
CA ASP A 197 -0.82 4.24 -0.29
C ASP A 197 0.59 3.83 -0.75
N ASN A 198 0.71 2.93 -1.72
CA ASN A 198 1.97 2.21 -1.99
C ASN A 198 2.87 2.84 -3.07
N ASN A 199 3.30 4.10 -2.92
CA ASN A 199 4.14 4.79 -3.92
C ASN A 199 3.58 4.66 -5.36
N CYS A 200 2.26 4.70 -5.44
CA CYS A 200 1.54 4.42 -6.66
C CYS A 200 1.49 5.68 -7.54
N SER A 201 1.51 5.44 -8.84
CA SER A 201 1.30 6.46 -9.85
C SER A 201 0.17 6.02 -10.77
N MET A 202 -0.74 6.93 -11.07
CA MET A 202 -1.66 6.74 -12.19
C MET A 202 -1.14 7.51 -13.39
N LEU A 203 -0.87 6.76 -14.46
CA LEU A 203 -0.51 7.30 -15.75
C LEU A 203 -1.73 7.34 -16.64
N PHE A 204 -1.84 8.41 -17.42
CA PHE A 204 -2.80 8.47 -18.48
C PHE A 204 -2.31 9.29 -19.65
N ASP A 205 -2.86 8.98 -20.82
CA ASP A 205 -2.80 9.83 -21.99
C ASP A 205 -4.21 10.09 -22.52
N MET A 206 -4.37 11.23 -23.18
CA MET A 206 -5.58 11.62 -23.88
C MET A 206 -5.27 11.70 -25.36
N ARG A 207 -6.12 11.11 -26.20
CA ARG A 207 -5.95 11.06 -27.65
C ARG A 207 -7.19 11.56 -28.37
N ASP A 208 -6.99 12.13 -29.55
CA ASP A 208 -8.08 12.44 -30.47
C ASP A 208 -8.63 11.17 -31.15
N SER A 209 -9.67 11.32 -31.97
CA SER A 209 -10.28 10.21 -32.70
C SER A 209 -9.31 9.49 -33.65
N ARG A 210 -8.32 10.20 -34.19
CA ARG A 210 -7.27 9.67 -35.07
C ARG A 210 -6.13 9.01 -34.30
N GLY A 211 -6.14 9.08 -32.97
CA GLY A 211 -5.10 8.51 -32.11
C GLY A 211 -3.93 9.44 -31.84
N LYS A 212 -3.99 10.70 -32.27
CA LYS A 212 -2.97 11.71 -31.94
C LYS A 212 -3.07 12.07 -30.45
N THR A 213 -1.93 12.05 -29.77
CA THR A 213 -1.84 12.46 -28.36
C THR A 213 -2.14 13.94 -28.20
N VAL A 214 -3.08 14.24 -27.29
CA VAL A 214 -3.50 15.58 -26.88
C VAL A 214 -2.82 15.98 -25.57
N LYS A 215 -2.72 15.03 -24.62
CA LYS A 215 -2.14 15.26 -23.30
C LYS A 215 -1.57 13.96 -22.75
N THR A 216 -0.47 14.03 -22.03
CA THR A 216 0.06 12.91 -21.24
C THR A 216 0.34 13.42 -19.83
N GLN A 217 0.02 12.62 -18.82
CA GLN A 217 0.25 13.02 -17.44
C GLN A 217 0.45 11.81 -16.52
N ALA A 218 1.27 12.03 -15.49
CA ALA A 218 1.34 11.18 -14.30
C ALA A 218 0.75 11.93 -13.09
N VAL A 219 -0.04 11.23 -12.28
CA VAL A 219 -0.37 11.64 -10.90
C VAL A 219 0.41 10.72 -9.98
N THR A 220 1.46 11.29 -9.39
CA THR A 220 2.43 10.58 -8.55
C THR A 220 2.22 11.06 -7.11
N LYS A 221 2.08 10.13 -6.16
CA LYS A 221 1.89 10.30 -4.69
C LYS A 221 0.51 9.78 -4.24
N SER A 222 0.53 8.95 -3.20
CA SER A 222 -0.69 8.48 -2.54
C SER A 222 -1.57 9.64 -2.09
N GLY A 223 -2.89 9.45 -2.19
CA GLY A 223 -3.91 10.37 -1.69
C GLY A 223 -3.98 11.69 -2.47
N SER A 224 -3.07 11.91 -3.42
CA SER A 224 -3.01 13.14 -4.20
C SER A 224 -4.09 13.17 -5.27
N SER A 225 -4.64 14.36 -5.48
CA SER A 225 -5.44 14.69 -6.65
C SER A 225 -4.70 15.68 -7.53
N LYS A 226 -4.96 15.61 -8.83
CA LYS A 226 -4.43 16.55 -9.81
C LYS A 226 -5.53 16.94 -10.79
N LEU A 227 -5.73 18.24 -10.91
CA LEU A 227 -6.56 18.82 -11.96
C LEU A 227 -5.70 19.10 -13.20
N VAL A 228 -5.98 18.41 -14.30
CA VAL A 228 -5.23 18.49 -15.55
C VAL A 228 -6.09 19.16 -16.60
N ARG A 229 -5.58 20.25 -17.19
CA ARG A 229 -6.29 20.99 -18.23
C ARG A 229 -5.63 20.78 -19.59
N THR A 230 -6.47 20.64 -20.61
CA THR A 230 -6.05 20.67 -22.02
C THR A 230 -6.02 22.10 -22.53
N ASP A 231 -5.47 22.29 -23.73
CA ASP A 231 -5.80 23.49 -24.52
C ASP A 231 -7.27 23.43 -24.98
N LYS A 232 -7.74 24.50 -25.63
CA LYS A 232 -9.10 24.52 -26.19
C LYS A 232 -9.22 23.47 -27.29
N LEU A 233 -10.03 22.45 -27.05
CA LEU A 233 -10.28 21.36 -27.99
C LEU A 233 -11.48 21.67 -28.88
N THR A 234 -11.48 21.14 -30.10
CA THR A 234 -12.65 21.20 -30.98
C THR A 234 -13.72 20.20 -30.53
N LYS A 235 -14.97 20.46 -30.90
CA LYS A 235 -16.06 19.46 -30.77
C LYS A 235 -15.63 18.14 -31.43
N GLY A 236 -15.99 17.02 -30.82
CA GLY A 236 -15.58 15.71 -31.31
C GLY A 236 -15.44 14.66 -30.20
N THR A 237 -14.88 13.51 -30.58
CA THR A 237 -14.63 12.39 -29.67
C THR A 237 -13.16 12.35 -29.29
N TYR A 238 -12.91 12.20 -27.99
CA TYR A 238 -11.59 12.00 -27.41
C TYR A 238 -11.58 10.74 -26.56
N TYR A 239 -10.39 10.18 -26.38
CA TYR A 239 -10.17 8.97 -25.62
C TYR A 239 -9.18 9.26 -24.49
N VAL A 240 -9.46 8.77 -23.29
CA VAL A 240 -8.52 8.78 -22.17
C VAL A 240 -8.11 7.34 -21.90
N ARG A 241 -6.82 7.06 -22.01
CA ARG A 241 -6.23 5.77 -21.70
C ARG A 241 -5.51 5.90 -20.36
N PHE A 242 -5.95 5.16 -19.36
CA PHE A 242 -5.14 4.88 -18.18
C PHE A 242 -4.38 3.58 -18.41
N TYR A 243 -3.16 3.50 -17.88
CA TYR A 243 -2.35 2.31 -18.02
C TYR A 243 -1.37 2.15 -16.84
N PRO A 244 -1.02 0.91 -16.49
CA PRO A 244 0.00 0.63 -15.51
C PRO A 244 1.41 0.94 -16.06
N ARG A 245 2.32 1.49 -15.25
CA ARG A 245 3.75 1.53 -15.63
C ARG A 245 4.37 0.16 -15.36
N GLU A 246 4.94 -0.49 -16.37
CA GLU A 246 5.51 -1.85 -16.27
C GLU A 246 6.47 -2.03 -15.07
N VAL A 247 7.40 -1.10 -14.87
CA VAL A 247 8.39 -1.16 -13.78
C VAL A 247 7.75 -1.15 -12.38
N LEU A 248 6.56 -0.59 -12.25
CA LEU A 248 5.86 -0.46 -10.97
C LEU A 248 4.99 -1.68 -10.62
N PHE A 249 4.70 -2.58 -11.56
CA PHE A 249 3.98 -3.84 -11.33
C PHE A 249 4.91 -5.00 -11.02
N GLN A 250 6.18 -4.90 -11.43
CA GLN A 250 7.21 -5.89 -11.15
C GLN A 250 7.74 -5.85 -9.70
N SER A 251 7.32 -4.88 -8.87
CA SER A 251 7.70 -4.89 -7.46
C SER A 251 6.82 -5.90 -6.71
N LYS A 252 7.43 -6.80 -5.92
CA LYS A 252 6.70 -7.73 -5.04
C LYS A 252 5.73 -7.05 -4.04
N TYR A 253 5.82 -5.72 -3.91
CA TYR A 253 5.03 -4.87 -3.03
C TYR A 253 3.81 -4.20 -3.71
N SER A 254 3.70 -4.24 -5.05
CA SER A 254 2.58 -3.66 -5.78
C SER A 254 1.48 -4.68 -6.03
N LYS A 255 0.55 -4.83 -5.07
CA LYS A 255 -0.60 -5.76 -5.18
C LYS A 255 -1.78 -5.24 -6.00
N GLY A 256 -1.69 -4.00 -6.50
CA GLY A 256 -2.63 -3.39 -7.43
C GLY A 256 -2.55 -1.86 -7.42
N ARG A 257 -3.42 -1.21 -8.18
CA ARG A 257 -3.54 0.25 -8.28
C ARG A 257 -4.98 0.69 -8.18
N LEU A 258 -5.25 1.72 -7.39
CA LEU A 258 -6.58 2.28 -7.26
C LEU A 258 -6.57 3.81 -7.38
N GLY A 259 -7.49 4.34 -8.18
CA GLY A 259 -7.75 5.77 -8.21
C GLY A 259 -9.13 6.11 -8.72
N THR A 260 -9.39 7.39 -8.85
CA THR A 260 -10.62 7.89 -9.46
C THR A 260 -10.33 8.92 -10.52
N PHE A 261 -11.21 9.01 -11.49
CA PHE A 261 -11.13 10.00 -12.55
C PHE A 261 -12.52 10.57 -12.87
N SER A 262 -12.58 11.87 -13.15
CA SER A 262 -13.74 12.52 -13.75
C SER A 262 -13.30 13.62 -14.71
N TRP A 263 -14.23 14.16 -15.51
CA TRP A 263 -13.95 15.26 -16.42
C TRP A 263 -15.06 16.30 -16.44
N LYS A 264 -14.72 17.53 -16.82
CA LYS A 264 -15.67 18.62 -17.08
C LYS A 264 -15.24 19.53 -18.21
#